data_AF-A0A1W1VPH5-F1
#
_entry.id   AF-A0A1W1VPH5-F1
#
_cell.length_a   1.000
_cell.length_b   1.000
_cell.length_c   1.000
_cell.angle_alpha   90.00
_cell.angle_beta   90.00
_cell.angle_gamma   90.00
#
_symmetry.space_group_name_H-M   'P 1'
#
loop_
_entity.id
_entity.type
_entity.pdbx_description
1 polymer ?
#
loop_
_entity_poly.entity_id
_entity_poly.type
_entity_poly.pdbx_seq_one_letter_code
_entity_poly.pdbx_strand_id
1 'polypeptide(L)'
;MRVLYAPHPPQCCAELTLQQFARLDARFLHLPELRARGALALTVQDSADLLHAHLRLRETDGVGGEWRGTPGQLDEDPDGPTSPVLRGCGEAALASALALDLGGVQTCGVCIHELCGVLEGWPRGTVYLLSRQTVGVTVARRLNLTSFFDRLELDLLMGQDFVGYAVVRAHGLAVDGTSLVLRAGN
;
A
#
# COMPACT_ATOMS: atom_id res chain seq x y z
N MET A 1 0.86 -21.24 -0.68
CA MET A 1 1.48 -19.90 -0.81
C MET A 1 2.30 -19.59 0.43
N ARG A 2 3.61 -19.43 0.25
CA ARG A 2 4.55 -18.99 1.30
C ARG A 2 5.12 -17.64 0.90
N VAL A 3 5.28 -16.76 1.89
CA VAL A 3 5.78 -15.40 1.74
C VAL A 3 7.14 -15.35 2.42
N LEU A 4 8.21 -15.10 1.65
CA LEU A 4 9.48 -14.72 2.24
C LEU A 4 9.40 -13.25 2.62
N TYR A 5 9.20 -13.02 3.91
CA TYR A 5 9.14 -11.70 4.53
C TYR A 5 10.54 -11.29 4.95
N ALA A 6 11.09 -10.24 4.33
CA ALA A 6 12.47 -9.78 4.52
C ALA A 6 12.50 -8.34 5.06
N PRO A 7 12.30 -8.16 6.38
CA PRO A 7 12.39 -6.83 7.00
C PRO A 7 13.84 -6.36 7.05
N HIS A 8 14.05 -5.05 7.15
CA HIS A 8 15.37 -4.53 7.49
C HIS A 8 15.58 -4.61 9.02
N PRO A 9 16.67 -5.24 9.51
CA PRO A 9 17.82 -5.73 8.75
C PRO A 9 17.63 -7.18 8.21
N PRO A 10 18.26 -7.55 7.07
CA PRO A 10 17.96 -8.78 6.32
C PRO A 10 18.11 -10.09 7.09
N GLN A 11 18.93 -10.14 8.14
CA GLN A 11 19.05 -11.32 9.01
C GLN A 11 17.74 -11.70 9.73
N CYS A 12 16.74 -10.81 9.73
CA CYS A 12 15.42 -11.06 10.28
C CYS A 12 14.42 -11.62 9.24
N CYS A 13 14.90 -12.08 8.08
CA CYS A 13 14.05 -12.75 7.08
C CYS A 13 13.35 -13.98 7.67
N ALA A 14 12.06 -14.11 7.38
CA ALA A 14 11.24 -15.23 7.80
C ALA A 14 10.38 -15.73 6.64
N GLU A 15 10.25 -17.04 6.50
CA GLU A 15 9.28 -17.63 5.59
C GLU A 15 7.96 -17.85 6.32
N LEU A 16 6.96 -17.04 6.00
CA LEU A 16 5.66 -17.02 6.65
C LEU A 16 4.60 -17.70 5.78
N THR A 17 3.68 -18.41 6.41
CA THR A 17 2.41 -18.77 5.77
C THR A 17 1.53 -17.52 5.68
N LEU A 18 0.54 -17.53 4.78
CA LEU A 18 -0.48 -16.48 4.73
C LEU A 18 -1.19 -16.29 6.08
N GLN A 19 -1.39 -17.35 6.85
CA GLN A 19 -2.01 -17.26 8.16
C GLN A 19 -1.10 -16.58 9.19
N GLN A 20 0.21 -16.80 9.11
CA GLN A 20 1.19 -16.11 9.97
C GLN A 20 1.28 -14.62 9.60
N PHE A 21 1.27 -14.31 8.30
CA PHE A 21 1.24 -12.92 7.83
C PHE A 21 -0.08 -12.22 8.17
N ALA A 22 -1.21 -12.94 8.12
CA ALA A 22 -2.53 -12.42 8.51
C ALA A 22 -2.63 -11.98 9.97
N ARG A 23 -1.78 -12.51 10.86
CA ARG A 23 -1.71 -12.05 12.25
C ARG A 23 -1.05 -10.67 12.37
N LEU A 24 -0.34 -10.22 11.33
CA LEU A 24 0.32 -8.92 11.26
C LEU A 24 -0.53 -7.86 10.56
N ASP A 25 -1.57 -8.28 9.82
CA ASP A 25 -2.45 -7.36 9.09
C ASP A 25 -3.87 -7.92 8.99
N ALA A 26 -4.81 -7.19 9.58
CA ALA A 26 -6.22 -7.57 9.67
C ALA A 26 -6.91 -7.70 8.30
N ARG A 27 -6.36 -7.12 7.22
CA ARG A 27 -6.92 -7.25 5.87
C ARG A 27 -6.95 -8.70 5.38
N PHE A 28 -6.07 -9.55 5.89
CA PHE A 28 -6.06 -10.99 5.56
C PHE A 28 -7.08 -11.82 6.35
N LEU A 29 -7.95 -11.22 7.16
CA LEU A 29 -9.09 -11.97 7.71
C LEU A 29 -10.03 -12.50 6.60
N HIS A 30 -10.01 -11.86 5.42
CA HIS A 30 -10.85 -12.18 4.26
C HIS A 30 -10.06 -12.85 3.12
N LEU A 31 -9.17 -13.78 3.46
CA LEU A 31 -8.31 -14.47 2.49
C LEU A 31 -9.06 -15.15 1.33
N PRO A 32 -10.21 -15.85 1.55
CA PRO A 32 -10.98 -16.42 0.45
C PRO A 32 -11.48 -15.37 -0.55
N GLU A 33 -11.98 -14.24 -0.06
CA GLU A 33 -12.51 -13.14 -0.87
C GLU A 33 -11.39 -12.43 -1.64
N LEU A 34 -10.24 -12.20 -1.00
CA LEU A 34 -9.04 -11.65 -1.63
C LEU A 34 -8.58 -12.50 -2.83
N ARG A 35 -8.62 -13.83 -2.68
CA ARG A 35 -8.28 -14.77 -3.76
C ARG A 35 -9.30 -14.75 -4.88
N ALA A 36 -10.59 -14.82 -4.55
CA ALA A 36 -11.66 -14.80 -5.54
C ALA A 36 -11.63 -13.53 -6.41
N ARG A 37 -11.15 -12.42 -5.87
CA ARG A 37 -11.03 -11.12 -6.55
C ARG A 37 -9.71 -10.92 -7.29
N GLY A 38 -8.73 -11.81 -7.14
CA GLY A 38 -7.38 -11.59 -7.68
C GLY A 38 -6.62 -10.42 -7.04
N ALA A 39 -7.05 -9.95 -5.87
CA ALA A 39 -6.46 -8.79 -5.18
C ALA A 39 -5.35 -9.18 -4.19
N LEU A 40 -5.21 -10.47 -3.88
CA LEU A 40 -4.32 -10.97 -2.84
C LEU A 40 -2.88 -10.46 -2.97
N ALA A 41 -2.31 -10.45 -4.18
CA ALA A 41 -0.93 -10.04 -4.40
C ALA A 41 -0.71 -8.55 -4.04
N LEU A 42 -1.64 -7.68 -4.42
CA LEU A 42 -1.57 -6.24 -4.14
C LEU A 42 -1.73 -5.96 -2.64
N THR A 43 -2.67 -6.63 -1.97
CA THR A 43 -2.82 -6.53 -0.52
C THR A 43 -1.56 -6.99 0.21
N VAL A 44 -0.97 -8.13 -0.21
CA VAL A 44 0.29 -8.65 0.35
C VAL A 44 1.44 -7.65 0.20
N GLN A 45 1.59 -7.04 -0.97
CA GLN A 45 2.60 -6.01 -1.18
C GLN A 45 2.39 -4.81 -0.26
N ASP A 46 1.17 -4.26 -0.23
CA ASP A 46 0.88 -3.08 0.58
C ASP A 46 1.06 -3.34 2.07
N SER A 47 0.65 -4.52 2.56
CA SER A 47 0.91 -4.94 3.94
C SER A 47 2.40 -5.00 4.27
N ALA A 48 3.25 -5.49 3.38
CA ALA A 48 4.68 -5.52 3.64
C ALA A 48 5.32 -4.14 3.63
N ASP A 49 4.86 -3.23 2.78
CA ASP A 49 5.33 -1.84 2.79
C ASP A 49 4.97 -1.16 4.12
N LEU A 50 3.76 -1.39 4.64
CA LEU A 50 3.36 -0.92 5.97
C LEU A 50 4.22 -1.53 7.09
N LEU A 51 4.60 -2.80 6.95
CA LEU A 51 5.46 -3.51 7.90
C LEU A 51 6.97 -3.24 7.70
N HIS A 52 7.33 -2.44 6.69
CA HIS A 52 8.71 -2.13 6.31
C HIS A 52 9.54 -3.37 5.93
N ALA A 53 9.01 -4.18 5.02
CA ALA A 53 9.67 -5.38 4.54
C ALA A 53 9.63 -5.54 3.03
N HIS A 54 10.67 -6.20 2.52
CA HIS A 54 10.72 -6.69 1.16
C HIS A 54 10.04 -8.05 1.09
N LEU A 55 9.40 -8.36 -0.05
CA LEU A 55 8.73 -9.64 -0.23
C LEU A 55 9.21 -10.40 -1.45
N ARG A 56 9.35 -11.71 -1.27
CA ARG A 56 9.25 -12.67 -2.37
C ARG A 56 8.09 -13.61 -2.09
N LEU A 57 7.20 -13.73 -3.07
CA LEU A 57 6.04 -14.59 -3.00
C LEU A 57 6.27 -15.81 -3.89
N ARG A 58 6.11 -17.00 -3.32
CA ARG A 58 6.16 -18.25 -4.09
C ARG A 58 4.87 -19.04 -3.87
N GLU A 59 4.21 -19.37 -4.99
CA GLU A 59 3.13 -20.34 -5.00
C GLU A 59 3.72 -21.75 -4.92
N THR A 60 3.23 -22.54 -3.97
CA THR A 60 3.80 -23.84 -3.59
C THR A 60 3.28 -24.99 -4.45
N ASP A 61 2.31 -24.69 -5.29
CA ASP A 61 1.53 -25.58 -6.15
C ASP A 61 2.16 -25.77 -7.55
N GLY A 62 3.37 -25.22 -7.77
CA GLY A 62 4.24 -25.56 -8.90
C GLY A 62 3.81 -25.01 -10.27
N VAL A 63 2.65 -24.36 -10.36
CA VAL A 63 2.14 -23.71 -11.58
C VAL A 63 2.35 -22.18 -11.54
N GLY A 64 2.56 -21.59 -10.35
CA GLY A 64 2.76 -20.16 -10.16
C GLY A 64 4.24 -19.75 -10.13
N GLY A 65 4.57 -18.67 -10.83
CA GLY A 65 5.90 -18.06 -10.83
C GLY A 65 6.31 -17.49 -9.47
N GLU A 66 7.60 -17.22 -9.30
CA GLU A 66 8.10 -16.43 -8.17
C GLU A 66 7.79 -14.96 -8.44
N TRP A 67 7.05 -14.33 -7.53
CA TRP A 67 6.82 -12.88 -7.57
C TRP A 67 7.75 -12.19 -6.59
N ARG A 68 8.27 -11.03 -6.97
CA ARG A 68 9.16 -10.21 -6.14
C ARG A 68 8.57 -8.81 -6.05
N GLY A 69 8.52 -8.28 -4.85
CA GLY A 69 8.09 -6.90 -4.61
C GLY A 69 9.08 -6.22 -3.67
N THR A 70 9.74 -5.19 -4.19
CA THR A 70 10.44 -4.19 -3.37
C THR A 70 9.44 -3.05 -3.11
N PRO A 71 9.44 -2.44 -1.93
CA PRO A 71 8.74 -1.18 -1.73
C PRO A 71 9.16 -0.16 -2.81
N GLY A 72 8.22 0.25 -3.67
CA GLY A 72 8.47 1.21 -4.75
C GLY A 72 8.98 0.64 -6.09
N GLN A 73 9.38 -0.63 -6.18
CA GLN A 73 9.80 -1.26 -7.44
C GLN A 73 9.23 -2.67 -7.57
N LEU A 74 8.40 -2.87 -8.60
CA LEU A 74 8.06 -4.17 -9.15
C LEU A 74 9.00 -4.37 -10.34
N ASP A 75 10.10 -5.09 -10.16
CA ASP A 75 10.88 -5.64 -11.27
C ASP A 75 10.54 -7.14 -11.32
N GLU A 76 10.19 -7.74 -12.45
CA GLU A 76 11.05 -7.92 -13.61
C GLU A 76 10.27 -7.77 -14.94
N ASP A 77 10.33 -6.59 -15.58
CA ASP A 77 10.18 -6.42 -17.04
C ASP A 77 11.14 -5.29 -17.51
N PRO A 78 12.21 -5.60 -18.28
CA PRO A 78 13.27 -4.64 -18.60
C PRO A 78 12.87 -3.50 -19.56
N ASP A 79 11.62 -3.45 -20.05
CA ASP A 79 11.10 -2.39 -20.92
C ASP A 79 9.95 -1.54 -20.31
N GLY A 80 9.62 -1.69 -19.01
CA GLY A 80 8.45 -1.05 -18.39
C GLY A 80 8.73 0.21 -17.54
N PRO A 81 8.00 1.34 -17.71
CA PRO A 81 8.13 2.50 -16.83
C PRO A 81 7.12 2.44 -15.66
N THR A 82 7.60 2.60 -14.42
CA THR A 82 6.83 2.87 -13.16
C THR A 82 5.82 1.80 -12.71
N SER A 83 5.72 1.52 -11.40
CA SER A 83 4.77 0.53 -10.83
C SER A 83 3.36 0.62 -11.47
N PRO A 84 3.00 -0.28 -12.41
CA PRO A 84 1.88 -0.06 -13.34
C PRO A 84 0.51 -0.41 -12.76
N VAL A 85 0.46 -1.13 -11.64
CA VAL A 85 -0.76 -1.89 -11.29
C VAL A 85 -1.90 -1.02 -10.79
N LEU A 86 -1.59 0.12 -10.16
CA LEU A 86 -2.60 1.04 -9.63
C LEU A 86 -2.72 2.34 -10.44
N ARG A 87 -1.83 2.61 -11.39
CA ARG A 87 -1.89 3.85 -12.20
C ARG A 87 -3.16 3.83 -13.06
N GLY A 88 -3.97 4.88 -12.95
CA GLY A 88 -5.25 4.95 -13.66
C GLY A 88 -6.38 4.18 -12.97
N CYS A 89 -6.11 3.45 -11.89
CA CYS A 89 -7.17 2.85 -11.08
C CYS A 89 -7.99 3.94 -10.39
N GLY A 90 -9.31 3.83 -10.47
CA GLY A 90 -10.23 4.68 -9.74
C GLY A 90 -10.21 4.42 -8.23
N GLU A 91 -10.77 5.35 -7.45
CA GLU A 91 -10.81 5.22 -5.99
C GLU A 91 -11.50 3.93 -5.49
N ALA A 92 -12.60 3.53 -6.14
CA ALA A 92 -13.29 2.28 -5.82
C ALA A 92 -12.46 1.03 -6.17
N ALA A 93 -11.73 1.06 -7.29
CA ALA A 93 -10.84 -0.03 -7.70
C ALA A 93 -9.65 -0.14 -6.73
N LEU A 94 -9.09 0.99 -6.29
CA LEU A 94 -8.08 1.01 -5.24
C LEU A 94 -8.61 0.40 -3.93
N ALA A 95 -9.79 0.81 -3.49
CA ALA A 95 -10.41 0.27 -2.27
C ALA A 95 -10.63 -1.24 -2.36
N SER A 96 -11.09 -1.73 -3.52
CA SER A 96 -11.29 -3.16 -3.78
C SER A 96 -9.96 -3.92 -3.79
N ALA A 97 -8.93 -3.39 -4.45
CA ALA A 97 -7.60 -4.00 -4.54
C ALA A 97 -6.89 -4.09 -3.19
N LEU A 98 -7.16 -3.13 -2.29
CA LEU A 98 -6.58 -3.07 -0.94
C LEU A 98 -7.50 -3.67 0.14
N ALA A 99 -8.63 -4.28 -0.25
CA ALA A 99 -9.62 -4.87 0.65
C ALA A 99 -10.18 -3.92 1.72
N LEU A 100 -10.28 -2.62 1.40
CA LEU A 100 -10.86 -1.63 2.31
C LEU A 100 -12.39 -1.76 2.38
N ASP A 101 -13.00 -2.31 1.32
CA ASP A 101 -14.44 -2.53 1.20
C ASP A 101 -14.94 -3.80 1.92
N LEU A 102 -14.02 -4.62 2.45
CA LEU A 102 -14.35 -5.87 3.15
C LEU A 102 -14.65 -5.67 4.65
N GLY A 103 -14.66 -4.44 5.14
CA GLY A 103 -15.11 -4.10 6.50
C GLY A 103 -14.06 -4.28 7.61
N GLY A 104 -12.83 -4.67 7.26
CA GLY A 104 -11.71 -4.84 8.20
C GLY A 104 -10.81 -3.61 8.40
N VAL A 105 -11.03 -2.51 7.66
CA VAL A 105 -10.18 -1.32 7.70
C VAL A 105 -11.01 -0.07 7.95
N GLN A 106 -10.66 0.68 8.98
CA GLN A 106 -11.30 1.96 9.28
C GLN A 106 -10.75 3.05 8.36
N THR A 107 -11.62 3.61 7.52
CA THR A 107 -11.31 4.80 6.70
C THR A 107 -11.94 6.03 7.34
N CYS A 108 -11.11 7.01 7.72
CA CYS A 108 -11.54 8.26 8.34
C CYS A 108 -11.43 9.41 7.34
N GLY A 109 -12.51 10.18 7.17
CA GLY A 109 -12.47 11.45 6.47
C GLY A 109 -11.83 12.52 7.37
N VAL A 110 -10.81 13.21 6.87
CA VAL A 110 -10.09 14.29 7.58
C VAL A 110 -9.90 15.47 6.65
N CYS A 111 -9.67 16.66 7.20
CA CYS A 111 -9.24 17.79 6.39
C CYS A 111 -7.75 17.68 6.03
N ILE A 112 -7.30 18.45 5.03
CA ILE A 112 -5.92 18.39 4.55
C ILE A 112 -4.91 18.78 5.63
N HIS A 113 -5.25 19.75 6.48
CA HIS A 113 -4.38 20.22 7.55
C HIS A 113 -4.17 19.15 8.65
N GLU A 114 -5.24 18.47 9.05
CA GLU A 114 -5.15 17.33 9.97
C GLU A 114 -4.31 16.19 9.38
N LEU A 115 -4.47 15.92 8.08
CA LEU A 115 -3.67 14.91 7.40
C LEU A 115 -2.17 15.26 7.43
N CYS A 116 -1.80 16.49 7.07
CA CYS A 116 -0.40 16.95 7.12
C CYS A 116 0.19 16.77 8.52
N GLY A 117 -0.50 17.24 9.57
CA GLY A 117 -0.02 17.12 10.95
C GLY A 117 0.19 15.68 11.40
N VAL A 118 -0.64 14.74 10.92
CA VAL A 118 -0.43 13.30 11.20
C VAL A 118 0.75 12.74 10.41
N LEU A 119 0.88 13.07 9.13
CA LEU A 119 1.93 12.55 8.24
C LEU A 119 3.33 12.99 8.64
N GLU A 120 3.48 14.22 9.15
CA GLU A 120 4.75 14.72 9.70
C GLU A 120 5.32 13.79 10.78
N GLY A 121 4.44 13.28 11.66
CA GLY A 121 4.82 12.39 12.76
C GLY A 121 4.93 10.92 12.39
N TRP A 122 4.46 10.50 11.20
CA TRP A 122 4.47 9.10 10.81
C TRP A 122 5.87 8.65 10.36
N PRO A 123 6.50 7.68 11.05
CA PRO A 123 7.80 7.16 10.62
C PRO A 123 7.68 6.20 9.42
N ARG A 124 6.48 5.67 9.15
CA ARG A 124 6.19 4.62 8.15
C ARG A 124 4.76 4.75 7.64
N GLY A 125 4.52 4.26 6.44
CA GLY A 125 3.20 4.27 5.81
C GLY A 125 3.27 4.37 4.29
N THR A 126 2.10 4.36 3.66
CA THR A 126 1.93 4.53 2.21
C THR A 126 0.94 5.65 1.95
N VAL A 127 1.28 6.57 1.05
CA VAL A 127 0.39 7.67 0.64
C VAL A 127 0.04 7.54 -0.83
N TYR A 128 -1.25 7.47 -1.13
CA TYR A 128 -1.79 7.45 -2.48
C TYR A 128 -2.31 8.84 -2.84
N LEU A 129 -1.83 9.38 -3.95
CA LEU A 129 -2.27 10.66 -4.50
C LEU A 129 -3.17 10.41 -5.69
N LEU A 130 -4.41 10.91 -5.63
CA LEU A 130 -5.40 10.74 -6.68
C LEU A 130 -5.65 12.07 -7.38
N SER A 131 -5.48 12.08 -8.70
CA SER A 131 -5.76 13.24 -9.55
C SER A 131 -7.17 13.19 -10.11
N ARG A 132 -7.79 14.35 -10.33
CA ARG A 132 -9.04 14.44 -11.11
C ARG A 132 -8.72 14.26 -12.59
N GLN A 133 -9.45 13.35 -13.22
CA GLN A 133 -9.47 13.07 -14.65
C GLN A 133 -10.87 13.37 -15.19
N THR A 134 -11.03 13.37 -16.51
CA THR A 134 -12.30 13.65 -17.19
C THR A 134 -13.43 12.69 -16.78
N VAL A 135 -13.09 11.47 -16.37
CA VAL A 135 -14.04 10.39 -16.05
C VAL A 135 -14.00 9.98 -14.56
N GLY A 136 -13.40 10.80 -13.69
CA GLY A 136 -13.38 10.54 -12.24
C GLY A 136 -12.04 10.86 -11.58
N VAL A 137 -11.76 10.25 -10.43
CA VAL A 137 -10.46 10.37 -9.75
C VAL A 137 -9.68 9.08 -9.92
N THR A 138 -8.39 9.19 -10.24
CA THR A 138 -7.51 8.03 -10.45
C THR A 138 -6.22 8.19 -9.68
N VAL A 139 -5.63 7.07 -9.24
CA VAL A 139 -4.32 7.06 -8.61
C VAL A 139 -3.27 7.55 -9.61
N ALA A 140 -2.60 8.64 -9.26
CA ALA A 140 -1.54 9.26 -10.02
C ALA A 140 -0.15 8.85 -9.48
N ARG A 141 -0.06 8.71 -8.16
CA ARG A 141 1.16 8.38 -7.43
C ARG A 141 0.87 7.52 -6.20
N ARG A 142 1.89 6.77 -5.80
CA ARG A 142 1.99 6.02 -4.55
C ARG A 142 3.35 6.33 -3.97
N LEU A 143 3.37 6.86 -2.75
CA LEU A 143 4.57 7.25 -2.02
C LEU A 143 4.73 6.32 -0.82
N ASN A 144 5.94 5.78 -0.62
CA ASN A 144 6.30 5.00 0.54
C ASN A 144 7.06 5.90 1.54
N LEU A 145 6.54 6.10 2.74
CA LEU A 145 7.13 6.99 3.73
C LEU A 145 8.51 6.54 4.24
N THR A 146 8.91 5.29 4.01
CA THR A 146 10.24 4.81 4.38
C THR A 146 11.30 5.06 3.29
N SER A 147 10.88 5.44 2.08
CA SER A 147 11.76 5.91 1.01
C SER A 147 12.14 7.36 1.27
N PHE A 148 13.44 7.65 1.30
CA PHE A 148 13.93 9.03 1.46
C PHE A 148 13.40 9.97 0.37
N PHE A 149 13.37 9.50 -0.89
CA PHE A 149 12.92 10.33 -2.02
C PHE A 149 11.41 10.59 -1.95
N ASP A 150 10.62 9.57 -1.66
CA ASP A 150 9.16 9.70 -1.53
C ASP A 150 8.82 10.57 -0.31
N ARG A 151 9.63 10.50 0.77
CA ARG A 151 9.46 11.37 1.93
C ARG A 151 9.77 12.83 1.59
N LEU A 152 10.86 13.08 0.86
CA LEU A 152 11.19 14.43 0.38
C LEU A 152 10.09 14.98 -0.55
N GLU A 153 9.56 14.16 -1.46
CA GLU A 153 8.44 14.55 -2.32
C GLU A 153 7.19 14.85 -1.49
N LEU A 154 6.87 14.02 -0.50
CA LEU A 154 5.75 14.27 0.40
C LEU A 154 5.91 15.58 1.16
N ASP A 155 7.09 15.88 1.71
CA ASP A 155 7.36 17.11 2.44
C ASP A 155 7.13 18.35 1.56
N LEU A 156 7.54 18.29 0.29
CA LEU A 156 7.25 19.34 -0.70
C LEU A 156 5.74 19.50 -0.95
N LEU A 157 5.01 18.39 -1.08
CA LEU A 157 3.58 18.39 -1.33
C LEU A 157 2.76 18.88 -0.13
N MET A 158 3.16 18.51 1.09
CA MET A 158 2.55 19.01 2.33
C MET A 158 2.73 20.53 2.45
N GLY A 159 3.91 21.07 2.07
CA GLY A 159 4.14 22.52 1.99
C GLY A 159 3.29 23.25 0.94
N GLN A 160 2.57 22.52 0.08
CA GLN A 160 1.66 23.04 -0.93
C GLN A 160 0.21 22.61 -0.70
N ASP A 161 -0.13 22.05 0.47
CA ASP A 161 -1.47 21.51 0.77
C ASP A 161 -2.00 20.55 -0.34
N PHE A 162 -1.09 19.80 -0.96
CA PHE A 162 -1.40 18.85 -2.05
C PHE A 162 -2.15 19.48 -3.24
N VAL A 163 -1.90 20.76 -3.54
CA VAL A 163 -2.45 21.44 -4.73
C VAL A 163 -2.23 20.60 -5.98
N GLY A 164 -3.29 20.42 -6.77
CA GLY A 164 -3.29 19.60 -7.99
C GLY A 164 -3.79 18.16 -7.80
N TYR A 165 -3.98 17.71 -6.56
CA TYR A 165 -4.60 16.42 -6.26
C TYR A 165 -6.03 16.60 -5.74
N ALA A 166 -6.90 15.67 -6.11
CA ALA A 166 -8.31 15.69 -5.74
C ALA A 166 -8.57 14.95 -4.43
N VAL A 167 -7.85 13.86 -4.20
CA VAL A 167 -7.95 13.05 -2.98
C VAL A 167 -6.55 12.57 -2.59
N VAL A 168 -6.27 12.62 -1.30
CA VAL A 168 -5.07 12.02 -0.69
C VAL A 168 -5.54 10.94 0.27
N ARG A 169 -4.98 9.72 0.11
CA ARG A 169 -5.21 8.62 1.04
C ARG A 169 -3.89 8.23 1.69
N ALA A 170 -3.81 8.33 3.01
CA ALA A 170 -2.67 7.87 3.78
C ALA A 170 -3.01 6.59 4.54
N HIS A 171 -2.15 5.60 4.41
CA HIS A 171 -2.29 4.28 5.00
C HIS A 171 -1.13 4.07 5.97
N GLY A 172 -1.44 3.71 7.20
CA GLY A 172 -0.46 3.45 8.25
C GLY A 172 -0.87 2.26 9.10
N LEU A 173 0.06 1.81 9.95
CA LEU A 173 -0.24 0.90 11.05
C LEU A 173 -0.12 1.67 12.35
N ALA A 174 -1.14 1.58 13.19
CA ALA A 174 -1.09 2.02 14.56
C ALA A 174 -0.14 1.12 15.39
N VAL A 175 0.20 1.57 16.59
CA VAL A 175 1.15 0.87 17.49
C VAL A 175 0.69 -0.55 17.84
N ASP A 176 -0.61 -0.78 17.86
CA ASP A 176 -1.26 -2.07 18.12
C ASP A 176 -1.33 -2.98 16.87
N GLY A 177 -0.83 -2.52 15.72
CA GLY A 177 -0.91 -3.22 14.44
C GLY A 177 -2.21 -3.00 13.68
N THR A 178 -3.11 -2.14 14.17
CA THR A 178 -4.36 -1.84 13.47
C THR A 178 -4.09 -0.98 12.23
N SER A 179 -4.71 -1.33 11.10
CA SER A 179 -4.63 -0.54 9.87
C SER A 179 -5.45 0.73 10.00
N LEU A 180 -4.81 1.89 9.78
CA LEU A 180 -5.43 3.20 9.79
C LEU A 180 -5.36 3.81 8.39
N VAL A 181 -6.52 4.19 7.85
CA VAL A 181 -6.61 4.89 6.56
C VAL A 181 -7.23 6.26 6.75
N LEU A 182 -6.47 7.30 6.44
CA LEU A 182 -6.93 8.69 6.42
C LEU A 182 -7.22 9.10 4.98
N ARG A 183 -8.35 9.77 4.77
CA ARG A 183 -8.79 10.27 3.47
C ARG A 183 -9.07 11.77 3.57
N ALA A 184 -8.29 12.57 2.87
CA ALA A 184 -8.55 14.00 2.68
C ALA A 184 -8.95 14.28 1.23
N GLY A 185 -9.98 15.09 1.04
CA GLY A 185 -10.40 15.59 -0.27
C GLY A 185 -10.16 17.09 -0.37
N ASN A 186 -9.78 17.56 -1.56
CA ASN A 186 -9.73 18.97 -1.94
C ASN A 186 -11.02 19.40 -2.64
#